data_AF-A0A7X7JIB5-F1
#
_entry.id   AF-A0A7X7JIB5-F1
#
_cell.length_a   1.000
_cell.length_b   1.000
_cell.length_c   1.000
_cell.angle_alpha   90.00
_cell.angle_beta   90.00
_cell.angle_gamma   90.00
#
_symmetry.space_group_name_H-M   'P 1'
#
loop_
_entity.id
_entity.type
_entity.pdbx_description
1 polymer ?
#
loop_
_entity_poly.entity_id
_entity_poly.type
_entity_poly.pdbx_seq_one_letter_code
_entity_poly.pdbx_strand_id
1 'polypeptide(L)'
;MNWIPTSRRATTSTPSSTGSWIAETEIPADEAGYGIFTQLQDKSLDTQRGIAESAADDLGNGDADSDRAKIGALYQSAMDEKAIDEVGYAPLIPELEEVDSIESTQDVVRFVHEDAVDGGAILFSLASGADFQDASKHIGFVHPTGIALPSKDYYSDPQYAEILDAYRNYLRKSLELVGIGPEQAAVQADEANAVTPSRVIIAPRGRLVT
;
A
#
# COMPACT_ATOMS: atom_id res chain seq x y z
N MET A 1 -10.67 -37.96 -20.07
CA MET A 1 -11.33 -36.64 -20.09
C MET A 1 -10.23 -35.60 -19.92
N ASN A 2 -10.11 -34.72 -20.90
CA ASN A 2 -9.04 -33.77 -21.13
C ASN A 2 -9.30 -32.49 -20.33
N TRP A 3 -8.35 -31.98 -19.53
CA TRP A 3 -8.26 -30.56 -19.19
C TRP A 3 -6.79 -30.16 -19.12
N ILE A 4 -6.51 -29.04 -19.78
CA ILE A 4 -5.25 -28.62 -20.38
C ILE A 4 -4.37 -27.92 -19.34
N PRO A 5 -3.04 -28.16 -19.26
CA PRO A 5 -2.16 -27.31 -18.49
C PRO A 5 -1.88 -26.02 -19.28
N THR A 6 -2.48 -24.90 -18.90
CA THR A 6 -2.09 -23.55 -19.36
C THR A 6 -0.88 -23.04 -18.58
N SER A 7 0.24 -23.77 -18.64
CA SER A 7 1.54 -23.16 -18.36
C SER A 7 1.91 -22.30 -19.58
N ARG A 8 1.89 -20.97 -19.46
CA ARG A 8 2.39 -20.10 -20.54
C ARG A 8 3.90 -20.30 -20.64
N ARG A 9 4.34 -21.12 -21.60
CA ARG A 9 5.76 -21.26 -21.95
C ARG A 9 6.21 -20.01 -22.70
N ALA A 10 7.26 -19.36 -22.18
CA ALA A 10 7.93 -18.27 -22.87
C ALA A 10 8.66 -18.82 -24.12
N THR A 11 8.15 -18.51 -25.32
CA THR A 11 8.86 -18.76 -26.57
C THR A 11 9.38 -17.44 -27.14
N THR A 12 10.61 -17.07 -26.81
CA THR A 12 11.41 -16.13 -27.63
C THR A 12 12.87 -16.55 -27.65
N SER A 13 13.41 -16.68 -28.86
CA SER A 13 14.77 -17.06 -29.16
C SER A 13 15.75 -15.92 -28.85
N THR A 14 16.31 -15.91 -27.65
CA THR A 14 17.61 -15.29 -27.38
C THR A 14 18.41 -16.27 -26.53
N PRO A 15 19.63 -16.70 -26.94
CA PRO A 15 20.43 -17.59 -26.13
C PRO A 15 21.05 -16.76 -24.99
N SER A 16 20.30 -16.57 -23.92
CA SER A 16 20.80 -15.96 -22.69
C SER A 16 21.26 -17.06 -21.73
N SER A 17 22.30 -16.79 -20.96
CA SER A 17 22.80 -17.62 -19.86
C SER A 17 21.76 -17.94 -18.78
N THR A 18 20.55 -17.39 -18.90
CA THR A 18 19.41 -17.54 -17.99
C THR A 18 18.31 -18.45 -18.57
N GLY A 19 18.42 -18.89 -19.84
CA GLY A 19 17.38 -19.64 -20.54
C GLY A 19 16.98 -20.96 -19.87
N SER A 20 17.96 -21.72 -19.35
CA SER A 20 17.68 -22.95 -18.59
C SER A 20 16.99 -22.67 -17.26
N TRP A 21 17.42 -21.60 -16.56
CA TRP A 21 16.84 -21.24 -15.26
C TRP A 21 15.38 -20.82 -15.37
N ILE A 22 15.01 -20.06 -16.42
CA ILE A 22 13.62 -19.67 -16.70
C ILE A 22 12.75 -20.89 -17.02
N ALA A 23 13.32 -21.91 -17.68
CA ALA A 23 12.58 -23.12 -18.03
C ALA A 23 12.33 -24.05 -16.82
N GLU A 24 13.17 -23.98 -15.79
CA GLU A 24 13.17 -24.90 -14.65
C GLU A 24 12.64 -24.27 -13.35
N THR A 25 12.58 -22.94 -13.26
CA THR A 25 12.16 -22.26 -12.04
C THR A 25 10.68 -21.91 -12.08
N GLU A 26 9.93 -22.46 -11.13
CA GLU A 26 8.56 -22.07 -10.86
C GLU A 26 8.55 -20.77 -10.05
N ILE A 27 7.61 -19.87 -10.38
CA ILE A 27 7.37 -18.67 -9.58
C ILE A 27 6.56 -19.13 -8.35
N PRO A 28 7.03 -18.87 -7.11
CA PRO A 28 6.28 -19.18 -5.90
C PRO A 28 4.85 -18.62 -5.95
N ALA A 29 3.89 -19.31 -5.32
CA ALA A 29 2.47 -18.97 -5.43
C ALA A 29 2.11 -17.61 -4.80
N ASP A 30 2.93 -17.14 -3.89
CA ASP A 30 2.87 -15.85 -3.20
C ASP A 30 3.65 -14.74 -3.92
N GLU A 31 4.31 -15.04 -5.05
CA GLU A 31 5.14 -14.10 -5.79
C GLU A 31 4.56 -13.74 -7.16
N ALA A 32 4.62 -12.46 -7.53
CA ALA A 32 4.24 -12.01 -8.87
C ALA A 32 5.35 -12.27 -9.92
N GLY A 33 6.57 -12.56 -9.47
CA GLY A 33 7.73 -12.88 -10.30
C GLY A 33 8.89 -13.34 -9.42
N TYR A 34 9.81 -14.14 -9.98
CA TYR A 34 10.91 -14.71 -9.21
C TYR A 34 12.22 -14.62 -9.98
N GLY A 35 13.31 -14.27 -9.29
CA GLY A 35 14.60 -13.94 -9.89
C GLY A 35 15.74 -13.91 -8.86
N ILE A 36 16.91 -13.44 -9.27
CA ILE A 36 18.06 -13.33 -8.36
C ILE A 36 17.85 -12.29 -7.26
N PHE A 37 17.12 -11.22 -7.56
CA PHE A 37 16.83 -10.16 -6.59
C PHE A 37 15.79 -10.59 -5.55
N THR A 38 14.77 -11.37 -5.93
CA THR A 38 13.81 -11.94 -4.96
C THR A 38 14.52 -12.95 -4.05
N GLN A 39 15.32 -13.86 -4.61
CA GLN A 39 16.14 -14.78 -3.79
C GLN A 39 17.09 -14.07 -2.81
N LEU A 40 17.64 -12.92 -3.20
CA LEU A 40 18.46 -12.11 -2.30
C LEU A 40 17.60 -11.43 -1.22
N GLN A 41 16.42 -10.93 -1.60
CA GLN A 41 15.44 -10.37 -0.67
C GLN A 41 14.99 -11.42 0.36
N ASP A 42 14.66 -12.64 -0.05
CA ASP A 42 14.25 -13.73 0.83
C ASP A 42 15.31 -14.02 1.90
N LYS A 43 16.57 -14.16 1.49
CA LYS A 43 17.69 -14.37 2.42
C LYS A 43 17.88 -13.20 3.40
N SER A 44 17.67 -11.98 2.92
CA SER A 44 17.74 -10.78 3.75
C SER A 44 16.59 -10.75 4.77
N LEU A 45 15.37 -11.07 4.33
CA LEU A 45 14.18 -11.16 5.17
C LEU A 45 14.30 -12.28 6.21
N ASP A 46 14.83 -13.45 5.85
CA ASP A 46 15.09 -14.54 6.79
C ASP A 46 16.07 -14.11 7.89
N THR A 47 17.12 -13.36 7.52
CA THR A 47 18.08 -12.83 8.49
C THR A 47 17.44 -11.80 9.41
N GLN A 48 16.64 -10.89 8.86
CA GLN A 48 15.90 -9.88 9.62
C GLN A 48 14.87 -10.51 10.56
N ARG A 49 14.15 -11.53 10.10
CA ARG A 49 13.22 -12.32 10.93
C ARG A 49 13.95 -12.93 12.12
N GLY A 50 15.07 -13.59 11.90
CA GLY A 50 15.84 -14.19 13.01
C GLY A 50 16.33 -13.15 14.04
N ILE A 51 16.67 -11.92 13.60
CA ILE A 51 17.02 -10.82 14.51
C ILE A 51 15.80 -10.36 15.31
N ALA A 52 14.65 -10.23 14.65
CA ALA A 52 13.40 -9.79 15.27
C ALA A 52 12.83 -10.82 16.26
N GLU A 53 12.82 -12.11 15.90
CA GLU A 53 12.48 -13.23 16.77
C GLU A 53 13.38 -13.26 18.01
N SER A 54 14.70 -13.18 17.81
CA SER A 54 15.64 -13.13 18.92
C SER A 54 15.44 -11.91 19.83
N ALA A 55 15.05 -10.77 19.27
CA ALA A 55 14.74 -9.57 20.04
C ALA A 55 13.42 -9.72 20.83
N ALA A 56 12.42 -10.37 20.24
CA ALA A 56 11.15 -10.67 20.89
C ALA A 56 11.31 -11.66 22.05
N ASP A 57 12.12 -12.71 21.87
CA ASP A 57 12.45 -13.69 22.93
C ASP A 57 13.21 -13.06 24.11
N ASP A 58 13.90 -11.95 23.87
CA ASP A 58 14.70 -11.23 24.87
C ASP A 58 13.93 -10.08 25.54
N LEU A 59 12.65 -9.89 25.21
CA LEU A 59 11.80 -8.88 25.83
C LEU A 59 11.74 -9.08 27.35
N GLY A 60 11.83 -7.97 28.09
CA GLY A 60 11.91 -7.98 29.55
C GLY A 60 13.32 -8.16 30.11
N ASN A 61 14.31 -8.48 29.27
CA ASN A 61 15.72 -8.46 29.65
C ASN A 61 16.38 -7.17 29.14
N GLY A 62 16.81 -6.31 30.08
CA GLY A 62 17.51 -5.07 29.74
C GLY A 62 16.60 -3.84 29.64
N ASP A 63 17.04 -2.84 28.87
CA ASP A 63 16.35 -1.56 28.76
C ASP A 63 15.16 -1.67 27.78
N ALA A 64 13.95 -1.44 28.30
CA ALA A 64 12.71 -1.47 27.54
C ALA A 64 12.65 -0.37 26.46
N ASP A 65 13.41 0.72 26.62
CA ASP A 65 13.45 1.81 25.65
C ASP A 65 14.51 1.62 24.55
N SER A 66 15.28 0.52 24.60
CA SER A 66 16.27 0.19 23.58
C SER A 66 15.64 -0.15 22.22
N ASP A 67 16.36 0.12 21.14
CA ASP A 67 15.91 -0.23 19.78
C ASP A 67 15.65 -1.74 19.64
N ARG A 68 16.45 -2.57 20.32
CA ARG A 68 16.24 -4.02 20.34
C ARG A 68 14.90 -4.38 20.98
N ALA A 69 14.57 -3.80 22.14
CA ALA A 69 13.29 -4.04 22.80
C ALA A 69 12.10 -3.55 21.94
N LYS A 70 12.23 -2.38 21.29
CA LYS A 70 11.21 -1.86 20.36
C LYS A 70 10.99 -2.77 19.15
N ILE A 71 12.06 -3.28 18.55
CA ILE A 71 11.98 -4.25 17.44
C ILE A 71 11.29 -5.53 17.90
N GLY A 72 11.68 -6.07 19.05
CA GLY A 72 11.06 -7.28 19.62
C GLY A 72 9.57 -7.08 19.89
N ALA A 73 9.20 -5.96 20.49
CA ALA A 73 7.80 -5.64 20.82
C ALA A 73 6.95 -5.47 19.56
N LEU A 74 7.44 -4.76 18.54
CA LEU A 74 6.76 -4.58 17.26
C LEU A 74 6.58 -5.93 16.53
N TYR A 75 7.62 -6.76 16.53
CA TYR A 75 7.54 -8.09 15.93
C TYR A 75 6.53 -8.98 16.64
N GLN A 76 6.58 -9.03 17.97
CA GLN A 76 5.62 -9.80 18.78
C GLN A 76 4.18 -9.33 18.55
N SER A 77 3.93 -8.01 18.50
CA SER A 77 2.58 -7.49 18.28
C SER A 77 2.04 -7.82 16.89
N ALA A 78 2.91 -7.89 15.88
CA ALA A 78 2.51 -8.25 14.52
C ALA A 78 2.26 -9.77 14.34
N MET A 79 2.93 -10.61 15.14
CA MET A 79 2.80 -12.07 15.08
C MET A 79 1.65 -12.63 15.94
N ASP A 80 1.05 -11.84 16.82
CA ASP A 80 -0.10 -12.26 17.65
C ASP A 80 -1.42 -12.17 16.87
N GLU A 81 -1.58 -13.08 15.90
CA GLU A 81 -2.80 -13.19 15.07
C GLU A 81 -4.06 -13.35 15.92
N LYS A 82 -3.97 -14.06 17.04
CA LYS A 82 -5.11 -14.27 17.93
C LYS A 82 -5.57 -12.94 18.55
N ALA A 83 -4.64 -12.13 19.06
CA ALA A 83 -4.99 -10.82 19.60
C ALA A 83 -5.57 -9.91 18.50
N ILE A 84 -5.01 -9.94 17.29
CA ILE A 84 -5.50 -9.17 16.13
C ILE A 84 -6.94 -9.58 15.77
N ASP A 85 -7.21 -10.88 15.68
CA ASP A 85 -8.54 -11.41 15.37
C ASP A 85 -9.56 -11.10 16.48
N GLU A 86 -9.14 -11.14 17.75
CA GLU A 86 -10.00 -10.82 18.89
C GLU A 86 -10.42 -9.34 18.94
N VAL A 87 -9.53 -8.41 18.60
CA VAL A 87 -9.85 -6.97 18.57
C VAL A 87 -10.57 -6.55 17.28
N GLY A 88 -10.39 -7.28 16.19
CA GLY A 88 -11.00 -6.99 14.89
C GLY A 88 -10.70 -5.56 14.42
N TYR A 89 -11.72 -4.86 13.95
CA TYR A 89 -11.58 -3.47 13.46
C TYR A 89 -11.76 -2.41 14.56
N ALA A 90 -11.90 -2.80 15.84
CA ALA A 90 -12.11 -1.85 16.93
C ALA A 90 -11.04 -0.74 17.01
N PRO A 91 -9.74 -1.02 16.73
CA PRO A 91 -8.72 0.03 16.70
C PRO A 91 -8.92 1.12 15.64
N LEU A 92 -9.75 0.89 14.61
CA LEU A 92 -10.03 1.85 13.53
C LEU A 92 -11.26 2.73 13.80
N ILE A 93 -12.04 2.43 14.85
CA ILE A 93 -13.30 3.15 15.13
C ILE A 93 -13.08 4.66 15.32
N PRO A 94 -12.09 5.13 16.09
CA PRO A 94 -11.88 6.56 16.28
C PRO A 94 -11.65 7.33 14.97
N GLU A 95 -10.84 6.76 14.07
CA GLU A 95 -10.53 7.34 12.77
C GLU A 95 -11.76 7.32 11.84
N LEU A 96 -12.57 6.27 11.89
CA LEU A 96 -13.83 6.19 11.14
C LEU A 96 -14.85 7.21 11.64
N GLU A 97 -14.98 7.37 12.96
CA GLU A 97 -15.86 8.38 13.58
C GLU A 97 -15.43 9.80 13.25
N GLU A 98 -14.11 10.05 13.17
CA GLU A 98 -13.57 11.33 12.72
C GLU A 98 -14.00 11.65 11.29
N VAL A 99 -13.86 10.68 10.37
CA VAL A 99 -14.30 10.83 8.97
C VAL A 99 -15.81 11.04 8.86
N ASP A 100 -16.61 10.32 9.65
CA ASP A 100 -18.08 10.46 9.67
C ASP A 100 -18.53 11.84 10.20
N SER A 101 -17.67 12.54 10.96
CA SER A 101 -17.96 13.88 11.47
C SER A 101 -17.74 15.02 10.45
N ILE A 102 -17.24 14.70 9.25
CA ILE A 102 -16.95 15.69 8.19
C ILE A 102 -18.25 16.10 7.50
N GLU A 103 -18.80 17.25 7.88
CA GLU A 103 -20.06 17.77 7.32
C GLU A 103 -19.87 18.99 6.40
N SER A 104 -18.67 19.55 6.34
CA SER A 104 -18.39 20.76 5.56
C SER A 104 -17.02 20.75 4.87
N THR A 105 -16.87 21.62 3.86
CA THR A 105 -15.57 21.84 3.21
C THR A 105 -14.50 22.30 4.20
N GLN A 106 -14.88 23.03 5.25
CA GLN A 106 -13.92 23.46 6.28
C GLN A 106 -13.45 22.27 7.12
N ASP A 107 -14.32 21.30 7.38
CA ASP A 107 -13.96 20.06 8.08
C ASP A 107 -13.03 19.21 7.21
N VAL A 108 -13.27 19.13 5.89
CA VAL A 108 -12.33 18.47 4.95
C VAL A 108 -10.95 19.11 5.00
N VAL A 109 -10.85 20.44 5.01
CA VAL A 109 -9.56 21.14 5.10
C VAL A 109 -8.85 20.86 6.42
N ARG A 110 -9.60 20.82 7.53
CA ARG A 110 -9.07 20.48 8.86
C ARG A 110 -8.53 19.05 8.88
N PHE A 111 -9.34 18.09 8.43
CA PHE A 111 -8.98 16.68 8.34
C PHE A 111 -7.71 16.45 7.50
N VAL A 112 -7.62 17.05 6.31
CA VAL A 112 -6.43 16.94 5.45
C VAL A 112 -5.19 17.56 6.10
N HIS A 113 -5.35 18.64 6.87
CA HIS A 113 -4.24 19.23 7.60
C HIS A 113 -3.77 18.32 8.75
N GLU A 114 -4.69 17.76 9.52
CA GLU A 114 -4.40 16.83 10.62
C GLU A 114 -3.73 15.55 10.10
N ASP A 115 -4.28 14.94 9.03
CA ASP A 115 -3.65 13.83 8.30
C ASP A 115 -2.20 14.16 7.91
N ALA A 116 -1.95 15.33 7.33
CA ALA A 116 -0.59 15.74 6.93
C ALA A 116 0.37 15.96 8.12
N VAL A 117 -0.13 16.44 9.26
CA VAL A 117 0.68 16.61 10.50
C VAL A 117 1.11 15.26 11.06
N ASP A 118 0.25 14.25 10.95
CA ASP A 118 0.51 12.89 11.41
C ASP A 118 1.28 12.03 10.37
N GLY A 119 1.73 12.66 9.28
CA GLY A 119 2.54 12.02 8.22
C GLY A 119 1.73 11.32 7.14
N GLY A 120 0.41 11.49 7.17
CA GLY A 120 -0.51 11.10 6.11
C GLY A 120 -0.34 11.92 4.83
N ALA A 121 -0.99 11.44 3.77
CA ALA A 121 -0.89 12.03 2.44
C ALA A 121 -2.13 11.72 1.61
N ILE A 122 -3.33 11.93 2.15
CA ILE A 122 -4.58 11.51 1.49
C ILE A 122 -4.88 12.26 0.18
N LEU A 123 -4.40 13.50 0.03
CA LEU A 123 -4.55 14.32 -1.19
C LEU A 123 -3.22 14.66 -1.88
N PHE A 124 -2.21 15.01 -1.09
CA PHE A 124 -0.87 15.30 -1.57
C PHE A 124 0.14 14.90 -0.51
N SER A 125 1.34 14.53 -0.94
CA SER A 125 2.48 14.38 -0.04
C SER A 125 3.37 15.61 -0.09
N LEU A 126 3.93 15.96 1.05
CA LEU A 126 4.92 17.01 1.19
C LEU A 126 6.30 16.37 1.31
N ALA A 127 7.24 16.85 0.49
CA ALA A 127 8.63 16.44 0.55
C ALA A 127 9.53 17.68 0.56
N SER A 128 10.80 17.49 0.89
CA SER A 128 11.78 18.56 0.80
C SER A 128 13.07 18.05 0.18
N GLY A 129 13.71 18.88 -0.64
CA GLY A 129 14.89 18.48 -1.38
C GLY A 129 15.56 19.65 -2.07
N ALA A 130 16.65 19.35 -2.77
CA ALA A 130 17.39 20.35 -3.54
C ALA A 130 16.54 20.92 -4.70
N ASP A 131 16.62 22.22 -4.93
CA ASP A 131 15.99 22.86 -6.09
C ASP A 131 16.63 22.34 -7.39
N PHE A 132 15.78 21.93 -8.35
CA PHE A 132 16.24 21.40 -9.65
C PHE A 132 17.04 22.41 -10.49
N GLN A 133 16.90 23.70 -10.24
CA GLN A 133 17.63 24.77 -10.92
C GLN A 133 18.82 25.30 -10.11
N ASP A 134 18.86 25.04 -8.81
CA ASP A 134 19.90 25.53 -7.90
C ASP A 134 20.09 24.57 -6.72
N ALA A 135 20.99 23.60 -6.87
CA ALA A 135 21.23 22.58 -5.85
C ALA A 135 21.79 23.12 -4.52
N SER A 136 22.14 24.42 -4.44
CA SER A 136 22.50 25.06 -3.18
C SER A 136 21.29 25.45 -2.32
N LYS A 137 20.08 25.40 -2.89
CA LYS A 137 18.81 25.71 -2.21
C LYS A 137 18.04 24.44 -1.88
N HIS A 138 17.32 24.51 -0.76
CA HIS A 138 16.36 23.50 -0.34
C HIS A 138 14.95 24.06 -0.44
N ILE A 139 14.06 23.35 -1.12
CA ILE A 139 12.68 23.77 -1.34
C ILE A 139 11.71 22.68 -0.90
N GLY A 140 10.45 23.07 -0.67
CA GLY A 140 9.34 22.14 -0.51
C GLY A 140 8.84 21.65 -1.86
N PHE A 141 8.46 20.38 -1.91
CA PHE A 141 7.78 19.76 -3.03
C PHE A 141 6.39 19.30 -2.58
N VAL A 142 5.41 19.49 -3.46
CA VAL A 142 4.06 18.96 -3.30
C VAL A 142 3.83 17.96 -4.43
N HIS A 143 3.52 16.71 -4.07
CA HIS A 143 3.23 15.66 -5.04
C HIS A 143 1.76 15.25 -4.91
N PRO A 144 1.01 15.16 -6.02
CA PRO A 144 -0.35 14.63 -5.96
C PRO A 144 -0.30 13.15 -5.57
N THR A 145 -1.20 12.75 -4.68
CA THR A 145 -1.41 11.37 -4.26
C THR A 145 -2.89 11.02 -4.47
N GLY A 146 -3.42 10.03 -3.75
CA GLY A 146 -4.86 9.82 -3.67
C GLY A 146 -5.46 9.04 -4.82
N ILE A 147 -4.66 8.25 -5.55
CA ILE A 147 -5.15 7.16 -6.41
C ILE A 147 -4.64 5.82 -5.86
N ALA A 148 -5.49 4.80 -5.84
CA ALA A 148 -5.15 3.49 -5.30
C ALA A 148 -4.55 2.55 -6.36
N LEU A 149 -5.06 2.61 -7.59
CA LEU A 149 -4.54 1.83 -8.72
C LEU A 149 -3.28 2.46 -9.33
N PRO A 150 -2.38 1.66 -9.94
CA PRO A 150 -1.01 2.09 -10.28
C PRO A 150 -0.90 3.28 -11.22
N SER A 151 -1.92 3.56 -12.02
CA SER A 151 -1.96 4.74 -12.88
C SER A 151 -3.39 5.15 -13.18
N LYS A 152 -3.56 6.34 -13.78
CA LYS A 152 -4.86 6.81 -14.25
C LYS A 152 -5.51 5.87 -15.27
N ASP A 153 -4.70 5.13 -16.05
CA ASP A 153 -5.20 4.34 -17.17
C ASP A 153 -6.05 3.17 -16.66
N TYR A 154 -5.77 2.68 -15.44
CA TYR A 154 -6.58 1.67 -14.75
C TYR A 154 -8.04 2.08 -14.52
N TYR A 155 -8.35 3.38 -14.55
CA TYR A 155 -9.72 3.90 -14.35
C TYR A 155 -10.44 4.23 -15.65
N SER A 156 -9.76 4.23 -16.80
CA SER A 156 -10.31 4.72 -18.07
C SER A 156 -10.12 3.80 -19.27
N ASP A 157 -9.04 3.02 -19.30
CA ASP A 157 -8.75 2.13 -20.42
C ASP A 157 -9.50 0.81 -20.27
N PRO A 158 -10.31 0.39 -21.26
CA PRO A 158 -11.06 -0.87 -21.22
C PRO A 158 -10.22 -2.11 -20.94
N GLN A 159 -8.91 -2.09 -21.24
CA GLN A 159 -8.04 -3.24 -20.97
C GLN A 159 -7.91 -3.57 -19.46
N TYR A 160 -8.18 -2.59 -18.58
CA TYR A 160 -8.10 -2.75 -17.13
C TYR A 160 -9.46 -2.90 -16.45
N ALA A 161 -10.55 -3.06 -17.21
CA ALA A 161 -11.91 -3.12 -16.66
C ALA A 161 -12.08 -4.19 -15.58
N GLU A 162 -11.52 -5.38 -15.77
CA GLU A 162 -11.57 -6.47 -14.78
C GLU A 162 -10.84 -6.11 -13.47
N ILE A 163 -9.72 -5.37 -13.56
CA ILE A 163 -8.97 -4.93 -12.39
C ILE A 163 -9.74 -3.84 -11.64
N LEU A 164 -10.35 -2.90 -12.37
CA LEU A 164 -11.18 -1.86 -11.78
C LEU A 164 -12.39 -2.47 -11.06
N ASP A 165 -13.03 -3.49 -11.64
CA ASP A 165 -14.15 -4.19 -11.01
C ASP A 165 -13.70 -4.98 -9.76
N ALA A 166 -12.53 -5.61 -9.79
CA ALA A 166 -11.93 -6.23 -8.62
C ALA A 166 -11.66 -5.21 -7.50
N TYR A 167 -11.13 -4.03 -7.84
CA TYR A 167 -10.91 -2.95 -6.89
C TYR A 167 -12.23 -2.43 -6.27
N ARG A 168 -13.29 -2.28 -7.06
CA ARG A 168 -14.62 -1.91 -6.53
C ARG A 168 -15.21 -2.98 -5.61
N ASN A 169 -14.99 -4.25 -5.91
CA ASN A 169 -15.37 -5.36 -5.03
C ASN A 169 -14.58 -5.32 -3.71
N TYR A 170 -13.27 -5.03 -3.79
CA TYR A 170 -12.42 -4.88 -2.62
C TYR A 170 -12.93 -3.75 -1.71
N LEU A 171 -13.21 -2.55 -2.25
CA LEU A 171 -13.75 -1.43 -1.47
C LEU A 171 -15.06 -1.79 -0.75
N ARG A 172 -16.01 -2.40 -1.47
CA ARG A 172 -17.26 -2.88 -0.85
C ARG A 172 -16.99 -3.85 0.28
N LYS A 173 -16.09 -4.81 0.07
CA LYS A 173 -15.82 -5.82 1.08
C LYS A 173 -15.14 -5.23 2.31
N SER A 174 -14.23 -4.28 2.14
CA SER A 174 -13.58 -3.58 3.26
C SER A 174 -14.59 -2.78 4.08
N LEU A 175 -15.54 -2.09 3.43
CA LEU A 175 -16.62 -1.37 4.13
C LEU A 175 -17.54 -2.34 4.90
N GLU A 176 -17.88 -3.49 4.32
CA GLU A 176 -18.63 -4.53 5.03
C GLU A 176 -17.88 -5.07 6.27
N LEU A 177 -16.55 -5.24 6.17
CA LEU A 177 -15.72 -5.74 7.26
C LEU A 177 -15.67 -4.79 8.46
N VAL A 178 -15.92 -3.50 8.26
CA VAL A 178 -16.03 -2.49 9.33
C VAL A 178 -17.48 -2.20 9.75
N GLY A 179 -18.44 -3.03 9.30
CA GLY A 179 -19.82 -3.00 9.77
C GLY A 179 -20.80 -2.19 8.91
N ILE A 180 -20.39 -1.67 7.76
CA ILE A 180 -21.30 -1.00 6.82
C ILE A 180 -22.17 -2.04 6.10
N GLY A 181 -23.48 -1.81 6.06
CA GLY A 181 -24.42 -2.73 5.40
C GLY A 181 -24.15 -2.85 3.89
N PRO A 182 -24.38 -4.02 3.26
CA PRO A 182 -23.98 -4.27 1.86
C PRO A 182 -24.49 -3.25 0.84
N GLU A 183 -25.71 -2.72 1.03
CA GLU A 183 -26.29 -1.69 0.15
C GLU A 183 -25.54 -0.36 0.29
N GLN A 184 -25.29 0.09 1.51
CA GLN A 184 -24.57 1.34 1.78
C GLN A 184 -23.08 1.23 1.39
N ALA A 185 -22.47 0.07 1.61
CA ALA A 185 -21.10 -0.22 1.18
C ALA A 185 -20.95 -0.13 -0.34
N ALA A 186 -21.97 -0.58 -1.10
CA ALA A 186 -21.98 -0.45 -2.55
C ALA A 186 -22.04 1.02 -2.99
N VAL A 187 -22.94 1.81 -2.40
CA VAL A 187 -23.05 3.25 -2.71
C VAL A 187 -21.74 3.98 -2.42
N GLN A 188 -21.18 3.81 -1.22
CA GLN A 188 -19.94 4.47 -0.82
C GLN A 188 -18.74 4.06 -1.68
N ALA A 189 -18.64 2.79 -2.06
CA ALA A 189 -17.57 2.32 -2.95
C ALA A 189 -17.68 2.95 -4.35
N ASP A 190 -18.88 3.10 -4.89
CA ASP A 190 -19.12 3.76 -6.18
C ASP A 190 -18.77 5.26 -6.11
N GLU A 191 -19.14 5.94 -5.02
CA GLU A 191 -18.79 7.35 -4.77
C GLU A 191 -17.27 7.56 -4.66
N ALA A 192 -16.58 6.72 -3.87
CA ALA A 192 -15.12 6.75 -3.74
C ALA A 192 -14.43 6.54 -5.10
N ASN A 193 -14.96 5.60 -5.90
CA ASN A 193 -14.47 5.35 -7.25
C ASN A 193 -14.76 6.50 -8.23
N ALA A 194 -15.79 7.31 -8.02
CA ALA A 194 -16.10 8.47 -8.85
C ALA A 194 -15.16 9.66 -8.57
N VAL A 195 -14.73 9.84 -7.31
CA VAL A 195 -13.84 10.93 -6.89
C VAL A 195 -12.39 10.69 -7.31
N THR A 196 -11.94 9.44 -7.29
CA THR A 196 -10.54 9.06 -7.54
C THR A 196 -10.01 9.49 -8.93
N PRO A 197 -10.75 9.30 -10.05
CA PRO A 197 -10.33 9.77 -11.37
C PRO A 197 -10.33 11.29 -11.51
N SER A 198 -11.19 12.01 -10.78
CA SER A 198 -11.25 13.48 -10.82
C SER A 198 -10.04 14.15 -10.16
N ARG A 199 -9.37 13.46 -9.22
CA ARG A 199 -8.12 13.93 -8.58
C ARG A 199 -6.93 13.97 -9.56
N VAL A 200 -6.96 13.16 -10.61
CA VAL A 200 -5.93 13.12 -11.67
C VAL A 200 -5.94 14.39 -12.54
N ILE A 201 -7.03 15.15 -12.54
CA ILE A 201 -7.22 16.31 -13.43
C ILE A 201 -6.56 17.60 -12.86
N ILE A 202 -6.22 17.63 -11.56
CA ILE A 202 -5.60 18.78 -10.89
C ILE A 202 -4.10 18.54 -10.66
N ALA A 203 -3.37 18.12 -11.70
CA ALA A 203 -1.92 18.25 -11.73
C ALA A 203 -1.58 19.55 -12.50
N PRO A 204 -1.30 20.69 -11.84
CA PRO A 204 -0.91 21.88 -12.56
C PRO A 204 0.44 21.63 -13.25
N ARG A 205 0.44 21.74 -14.58
CA ARG A 205 1.66 22.00 -15.33
C ARG A 205 2.18 23.37 -14.92
N GLY A 206 3.07 23.40 -13.94
CA GLY A 206 3.99 24.51 -13.73
C GLY A 206 3.73 25.41 -12.53
N ARG A 207 4.79 25.53 -11.73
CA ARG A 207 5.25 26.74 -11.01
C ARG A 207 4.27 27.38 -10.02
N LEU A 208 4.46 27.06 -8.74
CA LEU A 208 4.18 28.02 -7.67
C LEU A 208 5.48 28.79 -7.42
N VAL A 209 5.54 30.02 -7.92
CA VAL A 209 6.49 31.04 -7.44
C VAL A 209 5.76 31.82 -6.36
N THR A 210 6.33 31.86 -5.17
CA THR A 210 6.18 32.99 -4.24
C THR A 210 7.56 33.37 -3.76
#